data_AF-A0ABD5DHX4-F1
#
_entry.id   AF-A0ABD5DHX4-F1
#
_cell.length_a   1.000
_cell.length_b   1.000
_cell.length_c   1.000
_cell.angle_alpha   90.00
_cell.angle_beta   90.00
_cell.angle_gamma   90.00
#
_symmetry.space_group_name_H-M   'P 1'
#
loop_
_entity.id
_entity.type
_entity.pdbx_description
1 polymer ?
#
loop_
_entity_poly.entity_id
_entity_poly.type
_entity_poly.pdbx_seq_one_letter_code
_entity_poly.pdbx_strand_id
1 'polypeptide(L)' 'LNPAVTIALWLFACFEGRKVVPFIISQFAGAFCAAALVYGLYYNLFLDYETTHHMIRGSVESLDLAGIFSTYPNPHIN' A
#
# COMPACT_ATOMS: atom_id res chain seq x y z
N LEU A 1 5.07 -12.31 1.63
CA LEU A 1 4.32 -11.90 2.85
C LEU A 1 3.00 -11.31 2.38
N ASN A 2 1.91 -12.09 2.40
CA ASN A 2 0.65 -11.71 1.78
C ASN A 2 -0.52 -12.32 2.57
N PRO A 3 -1.51 -11.52 3.01
CA PRO A 3 -2.68 -12.02 3.73
C PRO A 3 -3.45 -13.12 2.99
N ALA A 4 -3.60 -13.00 1.67
CA ALA A 4 -4.28 -14.00 0.85
C ALA A 4 -3.53 -15.35 0.86
N VAL A 5 -2.19 -15.32 0.84
CA VAL A 5 -1.37 -16.53 0.97
C VAL A 5 -1.50 -17.12 2.38
N THR A 6 -1.52 -16.29 3.43
CA THR A 6 -1.73 -16.76 4.81
C THR A 6 -3.09 -17.47 4.96
N ILE A 7 -4.16 -16.94 4.36
CA ILE A 7 -5.48 -17.58 4.35
C ILE A 7 -5.45 -18.89 3.54
N ALA A 8 -4.85 -18.89 2.34
CA ALA A 8 -4.75 -20.10 1.52
C ALA A 8 -4.00 -21.23 2.25
N LEU A 9 -2.90 -20.91 2.94
CA LEU A 9 -2.14 -21.89 3.72
C LEU A 9 -2.94 -22.41 4.93
N TRP A 10 -3.78 -21.58 5.55
CA TRP A 10 -4.66 -22.01 6.63
C TRP A 10 -5.71 -23.01 6.14
N LEU A 11 -6.33 -22.75 4.99
CA LEU A 11 -7.39 -23.59 4.44
C LEU A 11 -6.87 -24.89 3.82
N PHE A 12 -5.69 -24.86 3.19
CA PHE A 12 -5.24 -25.95 2.31
C PHE A 12 -3.88 -26.55 2.67
N ALA A 13 -3.12 -25.96 3.59
CA ALA A 13 -1.75 -26.39 3.91
C ALA A 13 -1.48 -26.51 5.42
N CYS A 14 -2.51 -26.83 6.22
CA CYS A 14 -2.40 -27.09 7.67
C CYS A 14 -1.72 -25.96 8.47
N PHE A 15 -1.77 -24.71 7.99
CA PHE A 15 -1.28 -23.58 8.75
C PHE A 15 -2.18 -23.32 9.96
N GLU A 16 -1.58 -23.06 11.11
CA GLU A 16 -2.33 -22.93 12.37
C GLU A 16 -3.25 -21.70 12.35
N GLY A 17 -4.57 -21.92 12.41
CA GLY A 17 -5.57 -20.86 12.33
C GLY A 17 -5.40 -19.74 13.36
N ARG A 18 -4.91 -20.06 14.56
CA ARG A 18 -4.64 -19.07 15.62
C ARG A 18 -3.57 -18.05 15.23
N LYS A 19 -2.71 -18.39 14.27
CA LYS A 19 -1.63 -17.52 13.76
C LYS A 19 -2.08 -16.64 12.60
N VAL A 20 -3.23 -16.90 11.97
CA VAL A 20 -3.70 -16.16 10.78
C VAL A 20 -3.86 -14.68 11.08
N VAL A 21 -4.65 -14.32 12.10
CA VAL A 21 -4.89 -12.91 12.45
C VAL A 21 -3.60 -12.19 12.86
N PRO A 22 -2.78 -12.73 13.78
CA PRO A 22 -1.48 -12.12 14.11
C PRO A 22 -0.58 -11.91 12.87
N PHE A 23 -0.50 -12.88 11.96
CA PHE A 23 0.31 -12.74 10.75
C PHE A 23 -0.19 -11.62 9.84
N ILE A 24 -1.51 -11.54 9.62
CA ILE A 24 -2.10 -10.51 8.76
C ILE A 24 -1.87 -9.12 9.36
N ILE A 25 -2.04 -8.95 10.68
CA ILE A 25 -1.76 -7.68 11.37
C ILE A 25 -0.29 -7.29 11.22
N SER A 26 0.65 -8.22 11.42
CA SER A 26 2.07 -7.95 11.24
C SER A 26 2.42 -7.58 9.79
N GLN A 27 1.82 -8.25 8.80
CA GLN A 27 2.01 -7.94 7.39
C GLN A 27 1.48 -6.54 7.04
N PHE A 28 0.29 -6.20 7.52
CA PHE A 28 -0.31 -4.88 7.32
C PHE A 28 0.52 -3.78 7.99
N ALA A 29 0.91 -3.97 9.25
CA ALA A 29 1.72 -3.02 9.98
C ALA A 29 3.09 -2.81 9.30
N GLY A 30 3.72 -3.89 8.82
CA GLY A 30 4.96 -3.81 8.06
C GLY A 30 4.80 -3.00 6.77
N ALA A 31 3.75 -3.24 5.99
CA ALA A 31 3.48 -2.50 4.76
C ALA A 31 3.20 -1.01 5.04
N PHE A 32 2.41 -0.71 6.07
CA PHE A 32 2.10 0.67 6.48
C PHE A 32 3.37 1.43 6.92
N CYS A 33 4.18 0.84 7.79
CA CYS A 33 5.43 1.46 8.24
C CYS A 33 6.43 1.64 7.10
N ALA A 34 6.52 0.68 6.18
CA ALA A 34 7.38 0.80 5.01
C ALA A 34 6.94 1.96 4.10
N ALA A 35 5.64 2.10 3.83
CA ALA A 35 5.10 3.21 3.04
C ALA A 35 5.39 4.56 3.72
N ALA A 36 5.15 4.67 5.03
CA ALA A 36 5.45 5.89 5.79
C ALA A 36 6.94 6.24 5.78
N LEU A 37 7.82 5.24 5.92
CA LEU A 37 9.27 5.44 5.86
C LEU A 37 9.71 5.94 4.48
N VAL A 38 9.24 5.29 3.40
CA VAL A 38 9.57 5.71 2.03
C VAL A 38 9.06 7.13 1.77
N TYR A 39 7.84 7.46 2.18
CA TYR A 39 7.34 8.84 2.09
C TYR A 39 8.24 9.82 2.87
N GLY A 40 8.66 9.47 4.09
CA GLY A 40 9.56 10.30 4.88
C GLY A 40 10.92 10.54 4.21
N LEU A 41 11.51 9.51 3.60
CA LEU A 41 12.78 9.62 2.87
C LEU A 41 12.67 10.50 1.61
N TYR A 42 11.53 10.44 0.92
CA TYR A 42 11.26 11.19 -0.31
C TYR A 42 10.40 12.45 -0.08
N TYR A 43 10.22 12.87 1.18
CA TYR A 43 9.24 13.89 1.57
C TYR A 43 9.35 15.18 0.75
N ASN A 44 10.56 15.73 0.63
CA ASN A 44 10.78 16.96 -0.12
C ASN A 44 10.52 16.79 -1.62
N LEU A 45 10.88 15.64 -2.19
CA LEU A 45 10.65 15.35 -3.61
C LEU A 45 9.16 15.31 -3.96
N PHE A 46 8.31 14.79 -3.05
CA PHE A 46 6.86 14.84 -3.24
C PHE A 46 6.35 16.29 -3.29
N LEU A 47 6.77 17.14 -2.36
CA LEU A 47 6.32 18.54 -2.30
C LEU A 47 6.80 19.35 -3.53
N ASP A 48 8.05 19.16 -3.92
CA ASP A 48 8.63 19.84 -5.08
C ASP A 48 7.93 19.43 -6.37
N TYR A 49 7.64 18.12 -6.52
CA TYR A 49 6.91 17.61 -7.67
C TYR A 49 5.48 18.15 -7.72
N GLU A 50 4.75 18.12 -6.60
CA GLU A 50 3.39 18.68 -6.52
C GLU A 50 3.36 20.16 -6.88
N THR A 51 4.33 20.94 -6.39
CA THR A 51 4.44 22.38 -6.68
C THR A 51 4.77 22.62 -8.15
N THR A 52 5.73 21.88 -8.70
CA THR A 52 6.20 22.03 -10.09
C THR A 52 5.12 21.67 -11.11
N HIS A 53 4.31 20.66 -10.79
CA HIS A 53 3.24 20.17 -11.65
C HIS A 53 1.86 20.77 -11.32
N HIS A 54 1.80 21.75 -10.42
CA HIS A 54 0.55 22.36 -9.93
C HIS A 54 -0.49 21.35 -9.46
N MET A 55 -0.04 20.24 -8.87
CA MET A 55 -0.90 19.18 -8.38
C MET A 55 -1.37 19.49 -6.96
N ILE A 56 -2.69 19.43 -6.74
CA ILE A 56 -3.28 19.57 -5.40
C ILE A 56 -3.42 18.19 -4.79
N ARG A 57 -2.74 17.91 -3.67
CA ARG A 57 -2.88 16.63 -2.98
C ARG A 57 -4.33 16.38 -2.57
N GLY A 58 -4.86 15.20 -2.94
CA GLY A 58 -6.26 14.83 -2.73
C GLY A 58 -7.17 15.09 -3.93
N SER A 59 -6.68 15.75 -4.98
CA SER A 59 -7.37 15.86 -6.27
C SER A 59 -7.34 14.55 -7.06
N VAL A 60 -8.13 14.46 -8.13
CA VAL A 60 -8.14 13.28 -9.03
C VAL A 60 -6.77 13.11 -9.69
N GLU A 61 -6.14 14.21 -10.07
CA GLU A 61 -4.80 14.24 -10.69
C GLU A 61 -3.75 13.69 -9.72
N SER A 62 -3.91 13.90 -8.42
CA SER A 62 -2.97 13.39 -7.40
C SER A 62 -3.01 11.87 -7.20
N LEU A 63 -3.96 11.16 -7.81
CA LEU A 63 -4.00 9.70 -7.80
C LEU A 63 -2.73 9.09 -8.40
N ASP A 64 -2.10 9.77 -9.36
CA ASP A 64 -0.83 9.32 -9.96
C ASP A 64 0.27 9.20 -8.90
N LEU A 65 0.36 10.17 -7.96
CA LEU A 65 1.32 10.12 -6.85
C LEU A 65 0.88 9.14 -5.75
N ALA A 66 -0.42 9.05 -5.48
CA ALA A 66 -0.95 8.07 -4.52
C ALA A 66 -0.67 6.62 -4.99
N GLY A 67 -0.61 6.41 -6.30
CA GLY A 67 -0.27 5.14 -6.94
C GLY A 67 1.11 4.58 -6.60
N ILE A 68 2.02 5.40 -6.06
CA ILE A 68 3.32 4.94 -5.56
C ILE A 68 3.15 4.00 -4.35
N PHE A 69 2.11 4.19 -3.54
CA PHE A 69 1.91 3.45 -2.29
C PHE A 69 0.91 2.30 -2.41
N SER A 70 0.00 2.37 -3.37
CA SER A 70 -1.08 1.39 -3.55
C SER A 70 -1.58 1.35 -4.99
N THR A 71 -2.37 0.34 -5.32
CA THR A 71 -2.83 0.11 -6.71
C THR A 71 -4.20 0.73 -6.97
N TYR A 72 -4.36 1.37 -8.12
CA TYR A 72 -5.62 1.94 -8.60
C TYR A 72 -6.07 1.25 -9.91
N PRO A 73 -7.39 1.20 -10.21
CA PRO A 73 -7.88 0.58 -11.42
C PRO A 73 -7.45 1.35 -12.68
N ASN A 74 -7.33 0.62 -13.79
CA ASN A 74 -7.12 1.25 -15.09
C ASN A 74 -8.38 2.06 -15.48
N PRO A 75 -8.25 3.29 -16.03
CA PRO A 75 -9.39 4.11 -16.44
C PRO A 75 -10.35 3.46 -17.43
N HIS A 76 -9.92 2.44 -18.17
CA HIS A 76 -10.73 1.75 -19.18
C HIS A 76 -11.50 0.54 -18.63
N ILE A 77 -11.33 0.21 -17.34
CA ILE A 77 -12.06 -0.88 -16.68
C ILE A 77 -13.15 -0.23 -15.83
N ASN A 78 -14.41 -0.45 -16.22
CA ASN A 78 -15.61 -0.03 -15.49
C ASN A 78 -15.83 -0.87 -14.23
#